data_AF-A0A969D299-F1
#
_entry.id   AF-A0A969D299-F1
#
_cell.length_a   1.000
_cell.length_b   1.000
_cell.length_c   1.000
_cell.angle_alpha   90.00
_cell.angle_beta   90.00
_cell.angle_gamma   90.00
#
_symmetry.space_group_name_H-M   'P 1'
#
loop_
_entity.id
_entity.type
_entity.pdbx_description
1 polymer ?
#
loop_
_entity_poly.entity_id
_entity_poly.type
_entity_poly.pdbx_seq_one_letter_code
_entity_poly.pdbx_strand_id
1 'polypeptide(L)'
;DEMRRTGLTVFLDVSVEEILRRLSTDQVEGRPLFKGKTDPNEVREELLSLQSARRSIYKQAELRLAGAELEPTAAQRLIYQAWQKRSPTST
;
A
#
# COMPACT_ATOMS: atom_id res chain seq x y z
N ASP A 1 16.24 -3.58 3.06
CA ASP A 1 17.39 -2.71 2.69
C ASP A 1 17.68 -2.65 1.21
N GLU A 2 17.74 -3.76 0.49
CA GLU A 2 18.07 -3.74 -0.95
C GLU A 2 17.14 -2.86 -1.79
N MET A 3 15.82 -2.91 -1.52
CA MET A 3 14.83 -2.05 -2.20
C MET A 3 15.13 -0.55 -2.09
N ARG A 4 15.57 -0.07 -0.91
CA ARG A 4 15.92 1.36 -0.70
C ARG A 4 17.25 1.74 -1.35
N ARG A 5 18.16 0.77 -1.52
CA ARG A 5 19.47 1.01 -2.14
C ARG A 5 19.31 1.16 -3.66
N THR A 6 18.52 0.31 -4.29
CA THR A 6 18.43 0.24 -5.76
C THR A 6 17.26 1.04 -6.35
N GLY A 7 16.27 1.44 -5.55
CA GLY A 7 15.10 2.15 -6.05
C GLY A 7 14.46 3.08 -5.03
N LEU A 8 13.39 3.76 -5.45
CA LEU A 8 12.53 4.55 -4.58
C LEU A 8 11.48 3.63 -3.96
N THR A 9 11.48 3.56 -2.64
CA THR A 9 10.47 2.80 -1.89
C THR A 9 9.26 3.66 -1.58
N VAL A 10 8.07 3.18 -1.97
CA VAL A 10 6.80 3.89 -1.80
C VAL A 10 5.84 3.03 -0.98
N PHE A 11 5.31 3.59 0.10
CA PHE A 11 4.24 2.98 0.88
C PHE A 11 2.92 3.71 0.62
N LEU A 12 1.96 2.99 0.05
CA LEU A 12 0.58 3.44 -0.10
C LEU A 12 -0.18 3.14 1.20
N ASP A 13 -0.28 4.14 2.06
CA ASP A 13 -0.91 4.02 3.37
C ASP A 13 -2.42 4.19 3.26
N VAL A 14 -3.10 3.08 2.98
CA VAL A 14 -4.55 2.99 2.86
C VAL A 14 -5.14 2.44 4.16
N SER A 15 -6.28 2.97 4.62
CA SER A 15 -7.00 2.43 5.78
C SER A 15 -7.62 1.06 5.45
N VAL A 16 -7.86 0.24 6.49
CA VAL A 16 -8.57 -1.04 6.30
C VAL A 16 -9.95 -0.83 5.70
N GLU A 17 -10.67 0.23 6.10
CA GLU A 17 -11.98 0.58 5.51
C GLU A 17 -11.90 0.77 4.00
N GLU A 18 -10.90 1.51 3.53
CA GLU A 18 -10.75 1.81 2.13
C GLU A 18 -10.28 0.58 1.33
N ILE A 19 -9.48 -0.29 1.95
CA ILE A 19 -9.12 -1.59 1.36
C ILE A 19 -10.37 -2.47 1.23
N LEU A 20 -11.18 -2.57 2.27
CA LEU A 20 -12.44 -3.33 2.26
C LEU A 20 -13.41 -2.80 1.21
N ARG A 21 -13.57 -1.48 1.10
CA ARG A 21 -14.42 -0.85 0.09
C ARG A 21 -13.98 -1.19 -1.34
N ARG A 22 -12.68 -1.35 -1.58
CA ARG A 22 -12.11 -1.72 -2.90
C ARG A 22 -12.18 -3.22 -3.18
N LEU A 23 -12.25 -4.05 -2.15
CA LEU A 23 -12.44 -5.49 -2.28
C LEU A 23 -13.92 -5.76 -2.55
N SER A 24 -14.30 -5.94 -3.81
CA SER A 24 -15.64 -6.47 -4.12
C SER A 24 -15.75 -7.93 -3.68
N THR A 25 -16.97 -8.43 -3.45
CA THR A 25 -17.24 -9.80 -3.00
C THR A 25 -16.57 -10.85 -3.89
N ASP A 26 -16.66 -10.68 -5.23
CA ASP A 26 -16.01 -11.55 -6.22
C ASP A 26 -14.47 -11.52 -6.12
N GLN A 27 -13.90 -10.38 -5.71
CA GLN A 27 -12.45 -10.25 -5.51
C GLN A 27 -11.97 -10.87 -4.20
N VAL A 28 -12.84 -11.03 -3.20
CA VAL A 28 -12.50 -11.69 -1.94
C VAL A 28 -12.41 -13.19 -2.15
N GLU A 29 -13.40 -13.80 -2.81
CA GLU A 29 -13.41 -15.24 -3.08
C GLU A 29 -12.25 -15.71 -3.96
N GLY A 30 -11.83 -14.87 -4.92
CA GLY A 30 -10.69 -15.15 -5.80
C GLY A 30 -9.31 -15.01 -5.15
N ARG A 31 -9.21 -14.50 -3.91
CA ARG A 31 -7.93 -14.27 -3.22
C ARG A 31 -7.64 -15.41 -2.23
N PRO A 32 -6.54 -16.18 -2.41
CA PRO A 32 -6.18 -17.27 -1.49
C PRO A 32 -6.10 -16.85 -0.02
N LEU A 33 -5.73 -15.59 0.24
CA LEU A 33 -5.62 -14.99 1.57
C LEU A 33 -6.96 -14.92 2.34
N PHE A 34 -8.08 -14.85 1.61
CA PHE A 34 -9.43 -14.76 2.19
C PHE A 34 -10.26 -16.02 1.94
N LYS A 35 -9.65 -17.08 1.42
CA LYS A 35 -10.36 -18.33 1.14
C LYS A 35 -11.00 -18.89 2.42
N GLY A 36 -12.30 -19.19 2.33
CA GLY A 36 -13.08 -19.73 3.45
C GLY A 36 -13.62 -18.68 4.42
N LYS A 37 -13.33 -17.39 4.20
CA LYS A 37 -13.92 -16.28 4.97
C LYS A 37 -15.20 -15.82 4.28
N THR A 38 -16.34 -16.08 4.90
CA THR A 38 -17.67 -15.74 4.35
C THR A 38 -18.28 -14.51 5.02
N ASP A 39 -17.79 -14.13 6.20
CA ASP A 39 -18.18 -12.88 6.89
C ASP A 39 -17.19 -11.75 6.54
N PRO A 40 -17.67 -10.58 6.06
CA PRO A 40 -16.85 -9.39 5.88
C PRO A 40 -16.03 -8.97 7.12
N ASN A 41 -16.50 -9.29 8.33
CA ASN A 41 -15.77 -9.02 9.56
C ASN A 41 -14.51 -9.88 9.70
N GLU A 42 -14.53 -11.14 9.25
CA GLU A 42 -13.33 -12.01 9.25
C GLU A 42 -12.27 -11.47 8.29
N VAL A 43 -12.69 -10.93 7.15
CA VAL A 43 -11.79 -10.27 6.19
C VAL A 43 -11.20 -9.00 6.80
N ARG A 44 -12.00 -8.21 7.52
CA ARG A 44 -11.56 -7.01 8.23
C ARG A 44 -10.53 -7.33 9.31
N GLU A 45 -10.78 -8.33 10.14
CA GLU A 45 -9.86 -8.75 11.22
C GLU A 45 -8.52 -9.23 10.66
N GLU A 46 -8.56 -10.02 9.58
CA GLU A 46 -7.35 -10.44 8.87
C GLU A 46 -6.57 -9.23 8.35
N LEU A 47 -7.24 -8.27 7.70
CA LEU A 47 -6.60 -7.06 7.21
C LEU A 47 -5.96 -6.23 8.34
N LEU A 48 -6.63 -6.10 9.48
CA LEU A 48 -6.09 -5.42 10.66
C LEU A 48 -4.85 -6.13 11.20
N SER A 49 -4.91 -7.46 11.34
CA SER A 49 -3.78 -8.29 11.77
C SER A 49 -2.58 -8.13 10.85
N LEU A 50 -2.80 -8.28 9.54
CA LEU A 50 -1.75 -8.12 8.52
C LEU A 50 -1.18 -6.71 8.50
N GLN A 51 -2.03 -5.68 8.60
CA GLN A 51 -1.58 -4.29 8.62
C GLN A 51 -0.73 -4.02 9.86
N SER A 52 -1.13 -4.51 11.03
CA SER A 52 -0.38 -4.37 12.29
C SER A 52 0.99 -5.04 12.19
N ALA A 53 1.03 -6.30 11.76
CA ALA A 53 2.27 -7.09 11.65
C ALA A 53 3.28 -6.47 10.67
N ARG A 54 2.80 -5.80 9.61
CA ARG A 54 3.65 -5.25 8.53
C ARG A 54 3.89 -3.75 8.66
N ARG A 55 3.20 -3.05 9.57
CA ARG A 55 3.23 -1.57 9.70
C ARG A 55 4.65 -1.04 9.87
N SER A 56 5.45 -1.70 10.71
CA SER A 56 6.83 -1.30 11.00
C SER A 56 7.72 -1.36 9.77
N ILE A 57 7.52 -2.37 8.91
CA ILE A 57 8.25 -2.55 7.65
C ILE A 57 7.82 -1.49 6.63
N TYR A 58 6.51 -1.31 6.45
CA TYR A 58 5.97 -0.33 5.48
C TYR A 58 6.38 1.12 5.81
N LYS A 59 6.50 1.46 7.09
CA LYS A 59 6.97 2.78 7.54
C LYS A 59 8.44 3.08 7.20
N GLN A 60 9.22 2.09 6.76
CA GLN A 60 10.61 2.31 6.34
C GLN A 60 10.73 2.88 4.91
N ALA A 61 9.62 2.96 4.17
CA ALA A 61 9.60 3.53 2.83
C ALA A 61 10.02 5.01 2.81
N GLU A 62 10.75 5.42 1.77
CA GLU A 62 11.21 6.80 1.57
C GLU A 62 10.05 7.77 1.30
N LEU A 63 9.01 7.28 0.62
CA LEU A 63 7.80 8.05 0.33
C LEU A 63 6.58 7.32 0.89
N ARG A 64 5.81 8.00 1.74
CA ARG A 64 4.51 7.52 2.22
C ARG A 64 3.42 8.38 1.60
N LEU A 65 2.46 7.74 0.93
CA LEU A 65 1.32 8.40 0.32
C LEU A 65 0.05 7.93 1.04
N ALA A 66 -0.70 8.87 1.64
CA ALA A 66 -1.98 8.55 2.28
C ALA A 66 -3.01 8.24 1.18
N GLY A 67 -3.54 7.01 1.19
CA GLY A 67 -4.20 6.43 0.02
C GLY A 67 -5.73 6.50 -0.02
N ALA A 68 -6.36 7.27 0.87
CA ALA A 68 -7.81 7.45 0.86
C ALA A 68 -8.29 8.40 -0.26
N GLU A 69 -7.51 9.43 -0.58
CA GLU A 69 -7.86 10.48 -1.56
C GLU A 69 -6.81 10.65 -2.67
N LEU A 70 -5.85 9.72 -2.74
CA LEU A 70 -4.77 9.83 -3.70
C LEU A 70 -5.23 9.35 -5.08
N GLU A 71 -5.63 10.32 -5.91
CA GLU A 71 -5.88 10.10 -7.32
C GLU A 71 -4.64 9.49 -8.01
N PRO A 72 -4.81 8.53 -8.95
CA PRO A 72 -3.67 7.87 -9.63
C PRO A 72 -2.68 8.86 -10.27
N THR A 73 -3.19 9.95 -10.84
CA THR A 73 -2.37 11.01 -11.45
C THR A 73 -1.57 11.80 -10.40
N ALA A 74 -2.15 12.04 -9.22
CA ALA A 74 -1.46 12.66 -8.11
C ALA A 74 -0.37 11.73 -7.55
N ALA A 75 -0.66 10.44 -7.42
CA ALA A 75 0.31 9.42 -7.02
C ALA A 75 1.53 9.41 -7.96
N GLN A 76 1.29 9.34 -9.27
CA GLN A 76 2.35 9.30 -10.28
C GLN A 76 3.23 10.55 -10.21
N ARG A 77 2.63 11.73 -10.09
CA ARG A 77 3.36 13.00 -9.96
C ARG A 77 4.25 13.03 -8.72
N LEU A 78 3.73 12.62 -7.56
CA LEU A 78 4.50 12.59 -6.31
C LEU A 78 5.66 11.60 -6.37
N ILE A 79 5.43 10.42 -6.95
CA ILE A 79 6.47 9.41 -7.18
C ILE A 79 7.57 9.96 -8.11
N TYR A 80 7.18 10.62 -9.20
CA TYR A 80 8.14 11.22 -10.13
C TYR A 80 8.98 12.32 -9.48
N GLN A 81 8.36 13.21 -8.71
CA GLN A 81 9.07 14.26 -7.97
C GLN A 81 10.04 13.69 -6.92
N ALA A 82 9.62 12.65 -6.20
CA ALA A 82 10.49 11.96 -5.23
C ALA A 82 11.67 11.28 -5.92
N TRP A 83 11.45 10.68 -7.10
CA TRP A 83 12.51 10.08 -7.90
C TRP A 83 13.56 11.11 -8.35
N GLN A 84 13.12 12.27 -8.86
CA GLN A 84 14.02 13.35 -9.27
C GLN A 84 14.87 13.87 -8.11
N LYS A 85 14.30 14.01 -6.91
CA LYS A 85 15.05 14.45 -5.72
C LYS A 85 16.09 13.42 -5.25
N ARG A 86 15.83 12.13 -5.46
CA ARG A 86 16.71 11.02 -5.05
C ARG A 86 17.88 10.81 -6.00
N SER A 87 17.70 11.09 -7.29
CA SER A 87 18.74 11.01 -8.31
C SER A 87 19.25 12.42 -8.60
N PRO A 88 20.21 12.97 -7.83
CA PRO A 88 20.82 14.23 -8.21
C PRO A 88 21.42 14.03 -9.60
N THR A 89 20.95 14.85 -10.54
CA THR A 89 21.44 14.89 -11.90
C THR A 89 22.96 14.92 -11.84
N SER A 90 23.63 13.86 -12.31
CA SER A 90 25.06 13.91 -12.61
C SER A 90 25.24 15.07 -13.58
N THR A 91 25.79 16.17 -13.07
CA THR A 91 26.20 17.33 -13.85
C THR A 91 27.65 17.13 -14.26
#